data_AF-A0AAD1C2M2-F1
#
_entry.id   AF-A0AAD1C2M2-F1
#
_cell.length_a   1.000
_cell.length_b   1.000
_cell.length_c   1.000
_cell.angle_alpha   90.00
_cell.angle_beta   90.00
_cell.angle_gamma   90.00
#
_symmetry.space_group_name_H-M   'P 1'
#
loop_
_entity.id
_entity.type
_entity.pdbx_description
1 polymer ?
#
loop_
_entity_poly.entity_id
_entity_poly.type
_entity_poly.pdbx_seq_one_letter_code
_entity_poly.pdbx_strand_id
1 'polypeptide(L)' 'MLGNAITLFARNRMDFPSCWAALKTLPIFHLVEEYYREKGRSRTWLKKHLAKKLEERYIRYGMAA' A
#
# COMPACT_ATOMS: atom_id res chain seq x y z
N MET A 1 5.41 -5.24 -7.78
CA MET A 1 3.97 -5.52 -7.58
C MET A 1 3.26 -4.50 -6.70
N LEU A 2 3.74 -4.24 -5.47
CA LEU A 2 3.11 -3.28 -4.54
C LEU A 2 2.86 -1.88 -5.14
N GLY A 3 3.85 -1.35 -5.88
CA GLY A 3 3.75 -0.03 -6.53
C GLY A 3 2.58 0.10 -7.52
N ASN A 4 2.26 -0.97 -8.26
CA ASN A 4 1.14 -0.96 -9.22
C ASN A 4 -0.21 -0.98 -8.48
N ALA A 5 -0.32 -1.78 -7.41
CA ALA A 5 -1.50 -1.79 -6.55
C ALA A 5 -1.75 -0.42 -5.91
N ILE A 6 -0.72 0.22 -5.36
CA ILE A 6 -0.82 1.58 -4.78
C ILE A 6 -1.26 2.60 -5.83
N THR A 7 -0.76 2.47 -7.07
CA THR A 7 -1.17 3.33 -8.19
C THR A 7 -2.65 3.16 -8.50
N LEU A 8 -3.13 1.90 -8.56
CA LEU A 8 -4.54 1.59 -8.79
C LEU A 8 -5.42 2.16 -7.67
N PHE A 9 -5.01 1.98 -6.42
CA PHE A 9 -5.74 2.50 -5.26
C PHE A 9 -5.85 4.03 -5.29
N ALA A 10 -4.75 4.73 -5.59
CA ALA A 10 -4.75 6.19 -5.71
C ALA A 10 -5.67 6.68 -6.84
N ARG A 11 -5.71 5.97 -7.98
CA ARG A 11 -6.61 6.30 -9.10
C ARG A 11 -8.09 6.13 -8.74
N ASN A 12 -8.41 5.17 -7.88
CA ASN A 12 -9.76 4.88 -7.43
C ASN A 12 -10.19 5.67 -6.18
N ARG A 13 -9.38 6.65 -5.71
CA ARG A 13 -9.69 7.46 -4.53
C ARG A 13 -9.99 6.64 -3.26
N MET A 14 -9.37 5.47 -3.15
CA MET A 14 -9.53 4.62 -1.97
C MET A 14 -8.83 5.25 -0.76
N ASP A 15 -9.54 5.35 0.36
CA ASP A 15 -8.95 5.72 1.63
C ASP A 15 -7.96 4.63 2.10
N PHE A 16 -7.00 5.01 2.93
CA PHE A 16 -5.95 4.09 3.36
C PHE A 16 -6.50 2.82 4.07
N PRO A 17 -7.51 2.89 4.96
CA PRO A 17 -8.13 1.71 5.54
C PRO A 17 -8.63 0.70 4.49
N SER A 18 -9.34 1.15 3.46
CA SER A 18 -9.83 0.28 2.38
C SER A 18 -8.69 -0.26 1.54
N CYS A 19 -7.66 0.54 1.26
CA CYS A 19 -6.45 0.08 0.57
C CYS A 19 -5.77 -1.05 1.34
N TRP A 20 -5.63 -0.90 2.65
CA TRP A 20 -5.01 -1.91 3.50
C TRP A 20 -5.84 -3.18 3.58
N ALA A 21 -7.17 -3.06 3.65
CA ALA A 21 -8.06 -4.22 3.60
C ALA A 21 -7.95 -4.95 2.26
N ALA A 22 -8.02 -4.23 1.14
CA ALA A 22 -7.90 -4.80 -0.20
C ALA A 22 -6.53 -5.43 -0.46
N LEU A 23 -5.46 -4.85 0.09
CA LEU A 23 -4.13 -5.44 -0.03
C LEU A 23 -4.04 -6.79 0.68
N LYS A 24 -4.67 -6.93 1.86
CA LYS A 24 -4.70 -8.18 2.63
C LYS A 24 -5.53 -9.30 1.98
N THR A 25 -6.50 -8.96 1.13
CA THR A 25 -7.33 -9.95 0.42
C THR A 25 -6.63 -10.52 -0.82
N LEU A 26 -5.49 -9.94 -1.24
CA LEU A 26 -4.74 -10.47 -2.37
C LEU A 26 -4.14 -11.84 -2.03
N PRO A 27 -4.22 -12.83 -2.93
CA PRO A 27 -3.67 -14.16 -2.70
C PRO A 27 -2.14 -14.14 -2.52
N ILE A 28 -1.47 -13.09 -3.01
CA ILE A 28 -0.03 -12.88 -2.91
C ILE A 28 0.39 -12.06 -1.68
N PHE A 29 -0.54 -11.65 -0.82
CA PHE A 29 -0.21 -10.75 0.29
C PHE A 29 0.79 -11.36 1.28
N HIS A 30 0.69 -12.68 1.52
CA HIS A 30 1.64 -13.41 2.37
C HIS A 30 3.09 -13.26 1.90
N LEU A 31 3.34 -13.28 0.58
CA LEU A 31 4.67 -13.08 -0.01
C LEU A 31 5.20 -11.66 0.24
N VAL A 32 4.31 -10.66 0.25
CA VAL A 32 4.67 -9.28 0.59
C VAL A 32 5.08 -9.20 2.06
N GLU A 33 4.30 -9.79 2.96
CA GLU A 33 4.62 -9.80 4.39
C GLU A 33 5.95 -10.52 4.65
N GLU A 34 6.18 -11.68 4.02
CA GLU A 34 7.41 -12.44 4.12
C GLU A 34 8.63 -11.65 3.62
N TYR A 35 8.55 -11.06 2.42
CA TYR A 35 9.62 -10.25 1.86
C TYR A 35 10.06 -9.10 2.80
N TYR A 36 9.09 -8.41 3.41
CA TYR A 36 9.41 -7.31 4.32
C TYR A 36 9.87 -7.80 5.69
N ARG A 37 9.36 -8.94 6.16
CA ARG A 37 9.82 -9.60 7.39
C ARG A 37 11.27 -10.04 7.28
N GLU A 38 11.66 -10.66 6.17
CA GLU A 38 13.06 -11.05 5.89
C GLU A 38 14.01 -9.85 5.88
N LYS A 39 13.51 -8.67 5.51
CA LYS A 39 14.23 -7.40 5.58
C LYS A 39 14.23 -6.74 6.97
N GLY A 40 13.79 -7.45 8.00
CA GLY A 40 13.69 -6.94 9.37
C GLY A 40 12.62 -5.85 9.54
N ARG A 41 11.64 -5.75 8.62
CA ARG A 41 10.58 -4.76 8.70
C ARG A 41 9.33 -5.37 9.33
N SER A 42 8.79 -4.68 10.33
CA SER A 42 7.56 -5.11 10.98
C SER A 42 6.32 -4.82 10.13
N ARG A 43 5.22 -5.50 10.43
CA ARG A 43 3.92 -5.23 9.82
C ARG A 43 3.46 -3.77 10.02
N THR A 44 3.74 -3.21 11.20
CA THR A 44 3.48 -1.80 11.52
C THR A 44 4.29 -0.88 10.60
N TRP A 45 5.55 -1.23 10.33
CA TRP A 45 6.36 -0.50 9.36
C TRP A 45 5.77 -0.59 7.95
N LEU A 46 5.34 -1.79 7.51
CA LEU A 46 4.72 -1.99 6.20
C LEU A 46 3.45 -1.14 6.04
N LYS A 47 2.59 -1.11 7.07
CA LYS A 47 1.38 -0.28 7.10
C LYS A 47 1.73 1.20 6.93
N LYS A 48 2.72 1.72 7.68
CA LYS A 48 3.19 3.11 7.55
C LYS A 48 3.82 3.39 6.18
N HIS A 49 4.59 2.44 5.66
CA HIS A 49 5.23 2.55 4.35
C HIS A 49 4.21 2.67 3.22
N LEU A 50 3.16 1.85 3.26
CA LEU A 50 2.05 1.90 2.31
C LEU A 50 1.27 3.21 2.41
N ALA A 51 0.97 3.69 3.62
CA ALA A 51 0.27 4.96 3.82
C ALA A 51 1.03 6.11 3.17
N LYS A 52 2.33 6.22 3.47
CA LYS A 52 3.21 7.24 2.86
C LYS A 52 3.25 7.12 1.34
N LYS A 53 3.34 5.90 0.80
CA LYS A 53 3.37 5.70 -0.66
C LYS A 53 2.05 6.08 -1.31
N LEU A 54 0.93 5.81 -0.67
CA LEU A 54 -0.40 6.17 -1.16
C LEU A 54 -0.56 7.70 -1.18
N GLU A 55 -0.18 8.39 -0.10
CA GLU A 55 -0.15 9.85 0.00
C GLU A 55 0.76 10.48 -1.08
N GLU A 56 1.99 9.99 -1.24
CA GLU A 56 2.90 10.43 -2.30
C GLU A 56 2.31 10.27 -3.71
N ARG A 57 1.46 9.26 -3.93
CA ARG A 57 0.77 9.05 -5.21
C ARG A 57 -0.45 9.95 -5.35
N TYR A 58 -1.20 10.20 -4.29
CA TYR A 58 -2.29 11.18 -4.29
C TYR A 58 -1.78 12.57 -4.68
N ILE A 59 -0.68 13.01 -4.07
CA ILE A 59 -0.04 14.29 -4.39
C ILE A 59 0.44 14.31 -5.84
N ARG A 60 1.16 13.27 -6.29
CA ARG A 60 1.71 13.20 -7.65
C ARG A 60 0.67 13.13 -8.75
N TYR A 61 -0.46 12.48 -8.52
CA TYR A 61 -1.54 12.40 -9.52
C TYR A 61 -2.52 13.57 -9.43
N GLY A 62 -2.28 14.58 -8.58
CA GLY A 62 -3.20 15.72 -8.42
C GLY A 62 -4.55 15.32 -7.83
N MET A 63 -4.59 14.20 -7.09
CA MET A 63 -5.80 13.61 -6.52
C MET A 63 -5.92 13.90 -5.01
N ALA A 64 -4.91 14.54 -4.41
CA ALA A 64 -5.01 15.17 -3.10
C ALA A 64 -5.78 16.49 -3.28
N ALA A 65 -7.06 16.49 -2.91
CA ALA A 65 -7.89 17.68 -2.76
C ALA A 65 -8.06 18.00 -1.28
#